data_AF-A0A3N5KTD3-F1
#
_entry.id   AF-A0A3N5KTD3-F1
#
_cell.length_a   1.000
_cell.length_b   1.000
_cell.length_c   1.000
_cell.angle_alpha   90.00
_cell.angle_beta   90.00
_cell.angle_gamma   90.00
#
_symmetry.space_group_name_H-M   'P 1'
#
loop_
_entity.id
_entity.type
_entity.pdbx_description
1 polymer ?
#
loop_
_entity_poly.entity_id
_entity_poly.type
_entity_poly.pdbx_seq_one_letter_code
_entity_poly.pdbx_strand_id
1 'polypeptide(L)'
;MEEMKTLSEMIELLHHKGYIHDMEITEHGLKSKDTDELFKPEELIIEKVYRFEGDSDPADMAVLYGITSNSGTKGTLIDAFGTYQNPRIGEFLKKVRIIQDEH
;
A
#
# COMPACT_ATOMS: atom_id res chain seq x y z
N MET A 1 12.75 6.06 22.79
CA MET A 1 11.69 6.96 22.32
C MET A 1 11.02 6.20 21.18
N GLU A 2 9.82 5.68 21.39
CA GLU A 2 9.04 5.09 20.30
C GLU A 2 8.49 6.26 19.48
N GLU A 3 9.33 6.75 18.56
CA GLU A 3 8.94 7.77 17.58
C GLU A 3 7.79 7.19 16.74
N MET A 4 6.64 7.85 16.80
CA MET A 4 5.56 7.65 15.83
C MET A 4 6.14 7.96 14.46
N LYS A 5 6.52 6.91 13.71
CA LYS A 5 7.00 7.08 12.35
C LYS A 5 5.87 7.69 11.53
N THR A 6 6.14 8.83 10.91
CA THR A 6 5.21 9.47 9.99
C THR A 6 5.05 8.64 8.71
N LEU A 7 3.99 8.89 7.93
CA LEU A 7 3.77 8.25 6.63
C LEU A 7 5.03 8.36 5.76
N SER A 8 5.61 9.55 5.70
CA SER A 8 6.83 9.85 4.94
C SER A 8 8.02 8.98 5.36
N GLU A 9 8.24 8.82 6.67
CA GLU A 9 9.32 7.96 7.18
C GLU A 9 9.10 6.49 6.86
N MET A 10 7.85 6.02 6.89
CA MET A 10 7.55 4.63 6.56
C MET A 10 7.66 4.33 5.07
N ILE A 11 7.32 5.29 4.22
CA ILE A 11 7.61 5.22 2.78
C ILE A 11 9.12 5.12 2.57
N GLU A 12 9.91 5.97 3.21
CA GLU A 12 11.37 5.95 3.09
C GLU A 12 11.98 4.63 3.61
N LEU A 13 11.45 4.10 4.71
CA LEU A 13 11.86 2.81 5.27
C LEU A 13 11.51 1.64 4.34
N LEU A 14 10.35 1.68 3.68
CA LEU A 14 9.94 0.70 2.69
C LEU A 14 10.80 0.81 1.42
N HIS A 15 11.10 2.02 0.95
CA HIS A 15 12.06 2.26 -0.13
C HIS A 15 13.43 1.63 0.20
N HIS A 16 13.94 1.82 1.41
CA HIS A 16 15.17 1.18 1.88
C HIS A 16 15.11 -0.35 1.93
N LYS A 17 13.91 -0.93 2.10
CA LYS A 17 13.67 -2.38 2.03
C LYS A 17 13.48 -2.91 0.61
N GLY A 18 13.56 -2.04 -0.40
CA GLY A 18 13.41 -2.36 -1.82
C GLY A 18 11.99 -2.16 -2.38
N TYR A 19 11.07 -1.62 -1.58
CA TYR A 19 9.73 -1.23 -2.06
C TYR A 19 9.80 0.18 -2.63
N ILE A 20 10.46 0.33 -3.77
CA ILE A 20 10.66 1.63 -4.43
C ILE A 20 9.58 1.95 -5.47
N HIS A 21 8.76 0.96 -5.82
CA HIS A 21 7.72 1.12 -6.82
C HIS A 21 6.45 1.70 -6.20
N ASP A 22 5.98 2.81 -6.74
CA ASP A 22 4.67 3.35 -6.38
C ASP A 22 3.59 2.54 -7.10
N MET A 23 2.64 2.02 -6.35
CA MET A 23 1.56 1.19 -6.87
C MET A 23 0.22 1.84 -6.57
N GLU A 24 -0.65 1.85 -7.58
CA GLU A 24 -1.96 2.49 -7.53
C GLU A 24 -3.05 1.53 -8.00
N ILE A 25 -4.20 1.53 -7.33
CA ILE A 25 -5.35 0.71 -7.75
C ILE A 25 -6.14 1.44 -8.84
N THR A 26 -6.22 0.81 -10.00
CA THR A 26 -6.95 1.26 -11.19
C THR A 26 -8.21 0.40 -11.42
N GLU A 27 -8.99 0.70 -12.46
CA GLU A 27 -10.14 -0.13 -12.86
C GLU A 27 -9.75 -1.55 -13.29
N HIS A 28 -8.52 -1.75 -13.76
CA HIS A 28 -8.04 -3.02 -14.28
C HIS A 28 -7.26 -3.84 -13.22
N GLY A 29 -6.90 -3.23 -12.08
CA GLY A 29 -6.11 -3.87 -11.03
C GLY A 29 -5.06 -2.92 -10.46
N LEU A 30 -4.03 -3.47 -9.83
CA LEU A 30 -2.91 -2.68 -9.29
C LEU A 30 -1.96 -2.35 -10.43
N LYS A 31 -1.66 -1.07 -10.63
CA LYS A 31 -0.73 -0.60 -11.64
C LYS A 31 0.50 0.01 -10.97
N SER A 32 1.70 -0.36 -11.41
CA SER A 32 2.90 0.35 -11.00
C SER A 32 3.04 1.65 -11.78
N LYS A 33 3.25 2.78 -11.10
CA LYS A 33 3.53 4.05 -11.77
C LYS A 33 4.91 4.10 -12.40
N ASP A 34 5.87 3.37 -11.85
CA ASP A 34 7.24 3.32 -12.36
C ASP A 34 7.36 2.53 -13.67
N THR A 35 6.73 1.35 -13.74
CA THR A 35 6.87 0.44 -14.90
C THR A 35 5.66 0.44 -15.83
N ASP A 36 4.58 1.15 -15.47
CA ASP A 36 3.26 1.09 -16.12
C ASP A 36 2.64 -0.33 -16.13
N GLU A 37 3.24 -1.29 -15.41
CA GLU A 37 2.80 -2.67 -15.40
C GLU A 37 1.53 -2.85 -14.57
N LEU A 38 0.63 -3.68 -15.08
CA LEU A 38 -0.62 -4.04 -14.45
C LEU A 38 -0.50 -5.43 -13.81
N PHE A 39 -0.70 -5.47 -12.51
CA PHE A 39 -0.67 -6.66 -11.68
C PHE A 39 -2.08 -7.06 -11.24
N LYS A 40 -2.38 -8.34 -11.37
CA LYS A 40 -3.64 -8.91 -10.90
C LYS A 40 -3.60 -9.11 -9.39
N PRO A 41 -4.76 -9.01 -8.71
CA PRO A 41 -4.83 -9.19 -7.26
C PRO A 41 -4.34 -10.59 -6.82
N GLU A 42 -4.52 -11.60 -7.66
CA GLU A 42 -4.10 -12.98 -7.42
C GLU A 42 -2.58 -13.16 -7.44
N GLU A 43 -1.85 -12.27 -8.11
CA GLU A 43 -0.38 -12.30 -8.24
C GLU A 43 0.32 -11.42 -7.20
N LEU A 44 -0.46 -10.78 -6.33
CA LEU A 44 0.00 -9.83 -5.35
C LEU A 44 -0.26 -10.34 -3.95
N ILE A 45 0.67 -10.01 -3.07
CA ILE A 45 0.64 -10.41 -1.68
C ILE A 45 0.90 -9.16 -0.85
N ILE A 46 -0.04 -8.83 0.04
CA ILE A 46 0.16 -7.77 1.02
C ILE A 46 0.86 -8.39 2.22
N GLU A 47 2.13 -8.03 2.40
CA GLU A 47 2.95 -8.50 3.52
C GLU A 47 2.93 -7.52 4.70
N LYS A 48 2.59 -6.25 4.44
CA LYS A 48 2.64 -5.17 5.43
C LYS A 48 1.48 -4.23 5.26
N VAL A 49 0.90 -3.81 6.38
CA VAL A 49 -0.16 -2.80 6.43
C VAL A 49 0.18 -1.84 7.56
N TYR A 50 0.28 -0.56 7.23
CA TYR A 50 0.54 0.51 8.19
C TYR A 50 -0.54 1.56 8.06
N ARG A 51 -1.29 1.79 9.13
CA ARG A 51 -2.28 2.87 9.18
C ARG A 51 -1.63 4.11 9.78
N PHE A 52 -1.86 5.25 9.17
CA PHE A 52 -1.45 6.56 9.64
C PHE A 52 -2.70 7.38 9.83
N GLU A 53 -2.77 8.05 10.97
CA GLU A 53 -3.77 9.06 11.26
C GLU A 53 -3.09 10.38 10.88
N GLY A 54 -3.63 11.11 9.90
CA GLY A 54 -3.00 12.32 9.40
C GLY A 54 -2.81 13.35 10.50
N ASP A 55 -1.60 13.93 10.54
CA ASP A 55 -1.23 14.96 11.51
C ASP A 55 -2.11 16.22 11.43
N SER A 56 -2.76 16.47 10.29
CA SER A 56 -3.53 17.69 10.04
C SER A 56 -5.02 17.54 10.35
N ASP A 57 -5.62 16.39 10.05
CA ASP A 57 -7.04 16.14 10.28
C ASP A 57 -7.26 14.66 10.64
N PRO A 58 -8.04 14.33 11.68
CA PRO A 58 -8.42 12.95 11.99
C PRO A 58 -9.29 12.30 10.89
N ALA A 59 -9.74 13.09 9.92
CA ALA A 59 -10.45 12.64 8.73
C ALA A 59 -9.52 12.32 7.55
N ASP A 60 -8.25 12.71 7.62
CA ASP A 60 -7.23 12.40 6.62
C ASP A 60 -6.44 11.19 7.11
N MET A 61 -7.07 10.02 7.04
CA MET A 61 -6.41 8.76 7.40
C MET A 61 -5.70 8.24 6.15
N ALA A 62 -4.48 7.71 6.28
CA ALA A 62 -3.78 7.08 5.17
C ALA A 62 -3.35 5.67 5.54
N VAL A 63 -3.49 4.71 4.63
CA VAL A 63 -3.04 3.34 4.85
C VAL A 63 -1.99 2.97 3.81
N LEU A 64 -0.79 2.66 4.28
CA LEU A 64 0.32 2.22 3.46
C LEU A 64 0.37 0.69 3.48
N TYR A 65 0.18 0.10 2.31
CA TYR A 65 0.27 -1.33 2.07
C TYR A 65 1.61 -1.63 1.40
N GLY A 66 2.41 -2.52 2.02
CA GLY A 66 3.59 -3.11 1.39
C GLY A 66 3.15 -4.32 0.58
N ILE A 67 3.23 -4.21 -0.74
CA ILE A 67 2.78 -5.23 -1.68
C ILE A 67 4.00 -5.85 -2.36
N THR A 68 3.97 -7.18 -2.45
CA THR A 68 4.97 -7.95 -3.16
C THR A 68 4.26 -8.79 -4.21
N SER A 69 4.70 -8.65 -5.46
CA SER A 69 4.30 -9.53 -6.56
C SER A 69 4.99 -10.88 -6.43
N ASN A 70 4.34 -11.95 -6.91
CA ASN A 70 4.93 -13.29 -7.00
C ASN A 70 6.23 -13.31 -7.84
N SER A 71 6.41 -12.36 -8.75
CA SER A 71 7.66 -12.18 -9.51
C SER A 71 8.80 -11.57 -8.69
N GLY A 72 8.56 -11.19 -7.44
CA GLY A 72 9.53 -10.53 -6.56
C GLY A 72 9.56 -9.01 -6.65
N THR A 73 8.68 -8.41 -7.46
CA THR A 73 8.52 -6.94 -7.53
C THR A 73 7.89 -6.43 -6.25
N LYS A 74 8.52 -5.44 -5.61
CA LYS A 74 8.05 -4.88 -4.35
C LYS A 74 7.64 -3.43 -4.55
N GLY A 75 6.41 -3.12 -4.16
CA GLY A 75 5.86 -1.79 -4.28
C GLY A 75 5.04 -1.39 -3.07
N THR A 76 4.83 -0.09 -2.93
CA THR A 76 3.97 0.46 -1.88
C THR A 76 2.69 1.00 -2.49
N LEU A 77 1.57 0.72 -1.85
CA LEU A 77 0.27 1.28 -2.19
C LEU A 77 -0.20 2.15 -1.04
N ILE A 78 -0.46 3.42 -1.32
CA ILE A 78 -1.00 4.37 -0.36
C ILE A 78 -2.49 4.53 -0.64
N ASP A 79 -3.31 4.21 0.35
CA ASP A 79 -4.75 4.46 0.35
C ASP A 79 -5.06 5.68 1.22
N ALA A 80 -5.46 6.79 0.60
CA ALA A 80 -5.95 7.96 1.32
C ALA A 80 -7.42 7.72 1.72
N PHE A 81 -7.62 7.34 2.97
CA PHE A 81 -8.90 7.04 3.59
C PHE A 81 -9.59 8.36 3.97
N GLY A 82 -10.57 8.77 3.16
CA GLY A 82 -11.34 10.02 3.32
C GLY A 82 -12.42 10.18 2.23
N THR A 83 -12.70 11.41 1.79
CA THR A 83 -13.63 11.69 0.66
C THR A 83 -13.20 11.00 -0.65
N TYR A 84 -11.94 10.58 -0.74
CA TYR A 84 -11.34 9.88 -1.87
C TYR A 84 -11.19 8.37 -1.65
N GLN A 85 -11.86 7.79 -0.64
CA GLN A 85 -11.92 6.34 -0.49
C GLN A 85 -12.38 5.71 -1.80
N ASN A 86 -11.50 4.93 -2.41
CA ASN A 86 -11.82 4.25 -3.63
C ASN A 86 -12.44 2.89 -3.27
N PRO A 87 -13.76 2.66 -3.52
CA PRO A 87 -14.42 1.39 -3.18
C PRO A 87 -13.74 0.19 -3.85
N ARG A 88 -13.02 0.44 -4.95
CA ARG A 88 -12.20 -0.56 -5.65
C ARG A 88 -11.09 -1.11 -4.78
N ILE A 89 -10.51 -0.33 -3.88
CA ILE A 89 -9.45 -0.79 -2.97
C ILE A 89 -10.03 -1.85 -2.04
N GLY A 90 -11.22 -1.61 -1.48
CA GLY A 90 -11.93 -2.62 -0.68
C GLY A 90 -12.24 -3.91 -1.44
N GLU A 91 -12.69 -3.83 -2.70
CA GLU A 91 -12.91 -5.02 -3.53
C GLU A 91 -11.59 -5.72 -3.92
N PHE A 92 -10.55 -4.96 -4.17
CA PHE A 92 -9.23 -5.48 -4.54
C PHE A 92 -8.59 -6.20 -3.36
N LEU A 93 -8.60 -5.59 -2.17
CA LEU A 93 -8.12 -6.18 -0.93
C LEU A 93 -8.81 -7.51 -0.58
N LYS A 94 -10.10 -7.67 -0.95
CA LYS A 94 -10.81 -8.96 -0.80
C LYS A 94 -10.29 -10.04 -1.75
N LYS A 95 -9.73 -9.67 -2.90
CA LYS A 95 -9.17 -10.60 -3.90
C LYS A 95 -7.68 -10.84 -3.68
N VAL A 96 -6.95 -9.85 -3.17
CA VAL A 96 -5.53 -9.93 -2.87
C VAL A 96 -5.30 -10.82 -1.66
N ARG A 97 -4.21 -11.58 -1.69
CA ARG A 97 -3.80 -12.36 -0.53
C ARG A 97 -3.12 -11.45 0.50
N ILE A 98 -3.77 -11.26 1.63
CA ILE A 98 -3.22 -10.52 2.77
C ILE A 98 -2.57 -11.53 3.71
N ILE A 99 -1.25 -11.40 3.91
CA ILE A 99 -0.51 -12.11 4.96
C ILE A 99 -0.07 -11.07 5.99
N GLN A 100 -0.97 -10.72 6.91
CA GLN A 100 -0.57 -10.00 8.11
C GLN A 100 0.14 -11.01 9.02
N ASP A 101 1.47 -10.95 9.06
CA ASP A 101 2.24 -11.61 10.11
C ASP A 101 2.07 -10.77 11.39
N GLU A 102 1.16 -11.20 12.26
CA GLU A 102 1.10 -10.72 13.64
C GLU A 102 2.33 -11.28 14.35
N HIS A 103 3.37 -10.45 14.55
CA HIS A 103 4.50 -10.78 15.40
C HIS A 103 4.34 -10.14 16.78
#